data_AF-A0A565BQZ5-F1
#
_entry.id   AF-A0A565BQZ5-F1
#
_cell.length_a   1.000
_cell.length_b   1.000
_cell.length_c   1.000
_cell.angle_alpha   90.00
_cell.angle_beta   90.00
_cell.angle_gamma   90.00
#
_symmetry.space_group_name_H-M   'P 1'
#
loop_
_entity.id
_entity.type
_entity.pdbx_description
1 polymer ?
#
loop_
_entity_poly.entity_id
_entity_poly.type
_entity_poly.pdbx_seq_one_letter_code
_entity_poly.pdbx_strand_id
1 'polypeptide(L)'
;MTLYNAYKKRTKNIQVDLEEYNRMRAADPEFYREASSLQYGKAPKTSKDKIDKMAQELHDREQKRQEFSRRRKFREEKDIDSINDRNERFNKKIEHAFGKYTMEIKKNLERGTALPD
;
A
#
# COMPACT_ATOMS: atom_id res chain seq x y z
N MET A 1 4.12 4.93 3.98
CA MET A 1 3.64 3.73 4.71
C MET A 1 4.83 2.82 4.92
N THR A 2 5.31 2.66 6.16
CA THR A 2 6.44 1.74 6.44
C THR A 2 5.98 0.30 6.30
N LEU A 3 6.87 -0.60 5.85
CA LEU A 3 6.60 -2.03 5.71
C LEU A 3 6.03 -2.64 7.01
N TYR A 4 6.55 -2.18 8.14
CA TYR A 4 6.09 -2.55 9.48
C TYR A 4 4.60 -2.25 9.72
N ASN A 5 4.12 -1.05 9.36
CA ASN A 5 2.72 -0.67 9.58
C ASN A 5 1.76 -1.50 8.71
N ALA A 6 2.18 -1.86 7.50
CA ALA A 6 1.41 -2.77 6.65
C ALA A 6 1.35 -4.18 7.26
N TYR A 7 2.48 -4.70 7.75
CA TYR A 7 2.54 -5.99 8.44
C TYR A 7 1.64 -6.02 9.69
N LYS A 8 1.73 -4.99 10.55
CA LYS A 8 0.91 -4.88 11.77
C LYS A 8 -0.59 -4.84 11.49
N LYS A 9 -1.01 -4.24 10.38
CA LYS A 9 -2.42 -4.26 9.95
C LYS A 9 -2.82 -5.66 9.46
N ARG A 10 -1.94 -6.35 8.72
CA ARG A 10 -2.20 -7.70 8.24
C ARG A 10 -2.39 -8.68 9.39
N THR A 11 -1.48 -8.68 10.37
CA THR A 11 -1.54 -9.63 11.48
C THR A 11 -2.79 -9.50 12.34
N LYS A 12 -3.38 -8.30 12.43
CA LYS A 12 -4.66 -8.09 13.12
C LYS A 12 -5.86 -8.77 12.46
N ASN A 13 -5.80 -9.00 11.16
CA ASN A 13 -6.91 -9.58 10.40
C ASN A 13 -6.80 -11.10 10.23
N ILE A 14 -5.72 -11.71 10.71
CA ILE A 14 -5.52 -13.16 10.62
C ILE A 14 -6.39 -13.84 11.69
N GLN A 15 -7.28 -14.71 11.24
CA GLN A 15 -8.06 -15.57 12.13
C GLN A 15 -7.25 -16.83 12.44
N VAL A 16 -7.07 -17.12 13.73
CA VAL A 16 -6.35 -18.31 14.21
C VAL A 16 -7.35 -19.31 14.76
N ASP A 17 -7.32 -20.54 14.25
CA ASP A 17 -8.08 -21.65 14.80
C ASP A 17 -7.32 -22.24 16.01
N LEU A 18 -7.80 -21.91 17.21
CA LEU A 18 -7.17 -22.33 18.46
C LEU A 18 -7.37 -23.83 18.74
N GLU A 19 -8.47 -24.44 18.29
CA GLU A 19 -8.72 -25.86 18.51
C GLU A 19 -7.79 -26.72 17.67
N GLU A 20 -7.63 -26.37 16.40
CA GLU A 20 -6.66 -27.03 15.53
C GLU A 20 -5.23 -26.83 16.04
N TYR A 21 -4.88 -25.61 16.46
CA TYR A 21 -3.58 -25.33 17.08
C TYR A 21 -3.30 -26.22 18.29
N ASN A 22 -4.27 -26.35 19.21
CA ASN A 22 -4.11 -27.18 20.41
C ASN A 22 -3.99 -28.67 20.07
N ARG A 23 -4.74 -29.15 19.07
CA ARG A 23 -4.60 -30.55 18.58
C ARG A 23 -3.22 -30.81 18.00
N MET A 24 -2.70 -29.90 17.17
CA MET A 24 -1.35 -30.03 16.59
C MET A 24 -0.27 -29.96 17.68
N ARG A 25 -0.45 -29.10 18.68
CA ARG A 25 0.46 -29.00 19.83
C ARG A 25 0.49 -30.27 20.68
N ALA A 26 -0.66 -30.93 20.90
CA ALA A 26 -0.71 -32.17 21.65
C ALA A 26 -0.14 -33.37 20.86
N ALA A 27 -0.22 -33.34 19.53
CA ALA A 27 0.23 -34.42 18.66
C ALA A 27 1.75 -34.42 18.42
N ASP A 28 2.42 -33.26 18.47
CA ASP A 28 3.85 -33.11 18.20
C ASP A 28 4.63 -32.80 19.48
N PRO A 29 5.45 -33.74 20.01
CA PRO A 29 6.33 -33.48 21.15
C PRO A 29 7.38 -32.37 20.86
N GLU A 30 7.74 -32.16 19.60
CA GLU A 30 8.70 -31.13 19.14
C GLU A 30 7.95 -29.93 18.50
N PHE A 31 6.78 -29.57 19.04
CA PHE A 31 5.95 -28.49 18.49
C PHE A 31 6.65 -27.12 18.53
N TYR A 32 7.37 -26.82 19.62
CA TYR A 32 8.17 -25.60 19.75
C TYR A 32 9.60 -25.91 19.30
N ARG A 33 9.89 -25.60 18.03
CA ARG A 33 11.16 -25.94 17.38
C ARG A 33 12.22 -24.88 17.60
N GLU A 34 13.43 -25.31 17.90
CA GLU A 34 14.62 -24.46 17.91
C GLU A 34 15.20 -24.30 16.50
N ALA A 35 16.08 -23.31 16.31
CA ALA A 35 16.71 -23.04 15.02
C ALA A 35 17.54 -24.23 14.46
N SER A 36 17.97 -25.15 15.33
CA SER A 36 18.73 -26.37 14.99
C SER A 36 17.84 -27.57 14.62
N SER A 37 16.52 -27.46 14.72
CA SER A 37 15.60 -28.58 14.47
C SER A 37 15.65 -29.07 13.00
N LEU A 38 15.79 -30.39 12.82
CA LEU A 38 15.84 -31.05 11.51
C LEU A 38 14.45 -31.36 10.92
N GLN A 39 13.39 -30.82 11.52
CA GLN A 39 12.00 -31.08 11.14
C GLN A 39 11.46 -30.13 10.06
N TYR A 40 12.26 -29.16 9.63
CA TYR A 40 11.96 -28.34 8.46
C TYR A 40 11.82 -29.20 7.20
N GLY A 41 10.79 -28.95 6.39
CA GLY A 41 10.51 -29.71 5.16
C GLY A 41 9.81 -31.06 5.36
N LYS A 42 9.69 -31.57 6.60
CA LYS A 42 8.94 -32.81 6.91
C LYS A 42 7.50 -32.56 7.38
N ALA A 43 7.05 -31.31 7.36
CA ALA A 43 5.71 -30.95 7.82
C ALA A 43 4.63 -31.63 6.96
N PRO A 44 3.49 -32.03 7.56
CA PRO A 44 2.37 -32.59 6.82
C PRO A 44 1.86 -31.57 5.80
N LYS A 45 1.33 -32.07 4.68
CA LYS A 45 0.73 -31.22 3.65
C LYS A 45 -0.41 -30.41 4.25
N THR A 46 -0.39 -29.10 4.00
CA THR A 46 -1.44 -28.18 4.42
C THR A 46 -2.76 -28.54 3.74
N SER A 47 -3.88 -28.42 4.46
CA SER A 47 -5.20 -28.65 3.89
C SER A 47 -5.50 -27.64 2.77
N LYS A 48 -6.31 -28.06 1.80
CA LYS A 48 -6.69 -27.21 0.65
C LYS A 48 -7.35 -25.91 1.09
N ASP A 49 -8.25 -25.96 2.07
CA ASP A 49 -8.95 -24.79 2.60
C ASP A 49 -8.00 -23.70 3.13
N LYS A 50 -6.86 -24.10 3.73
CA LYS A 50 -5.84 -23.16 4.22
C LYS A 50 -5.08 -22.52 3.08
N ILE A 51 -4.81 -23.29 2.02
CA ILE A 51 -4.17 -22.78 0.80
C ILE A 51 -5.11 -21.78 0.12
N ASP A 52 -6.40 -22.09 0.04
CA ASP A 52 -7.40 -21.21 -0.56
C ASP A 52 -7.55 -19.90 0.24
N LYS A 53 -7.56 -19.95 1.57
CA LYS A 53 -7.53 -18.74 2.43
C LYS A 53 -6.29 -17.88 2.19
N MET A 54 -5.11 -18.49 2.03
CA MET A 54 -3.88 -17.77 1.70
C MET A 54 -3.98 -17.12 0.31
N ALA A 55 -4.49 -17.84 -0.68
CA ALA A 55 -4.65 -17.32 -2.04
C ALA A 55 -5.61 -16.12 -2.08
N GLN A 56 -6.72 -16.19 -1.34
CA GLN A 56 -7.65 -15.07 -1.18
C GLN A 56 -6.98 -13.84 -0.54
N GLU A 57 -6.18 -14.04 0.52
CA GLU A 57 -5.44 -12.94 1.18
C GLU A 57 -4.47 -12.23 0.21
N LEU A 58 -3.80 -12.99 -0.67
CA LEU A 58 -2.92 -12.45 -1.68
C LEU A 58 -3.68 -11.63 -2.74
N HIS A 59 -4.84 -12.11 -3.18
CA HIS A 59 -5.69 -11.40 -4.12
C HIS A 59 -6.19 -10.07 -3.53
N ASP A 60 -6.69 -10.07 -2.30
CA ASP A 60 -7.12 -8.85 -1.60
C ASP A 60 -5.99 -7.83 -1.45
N ARG A 61 -4.76 -8.31 -1.25
CA ARG A 61 -3.57 -7.45 -1.18
C ARG A 61 -3.25 -6.82 -2.51
N GLU A 62 -3.40 -7.57 -3.59
CA GLU A 62 -3.20 -7.04 -4.94
C GLU A 62 -4.24 -5.95 -5.25
N GLN A 63 -5.51 -6.19 -4.94
CA GLN A 63 -6.57 -5.19 -5.09
C GLN A 63 -6.27 -3.90 -4.30
N LYS A 64 -5.93 -4.03 -3.01
CA LYS A 64 -5.57 -2.86 -2.17
C LYS A 64 -4.36 -2.10 -2.71
N ARG A 65 -3.40 -2.79 -3.33
CA ARG A 65 -2.24 -2.16 -3.96
C ARG A 65 -2.64 -1.39 -5.22
N GLN A 66 -3.56 -1.91 -6.02
CA GLN A 66 -4.09 -1.21 -7.20
C GLN A 66 -4.86 0.06 -6.79
N GLU A 67 -5.66 -0.03 -5.74
CA GLU A 67 -6.44 1.11 -5.22
C GLU A 67 -5.61 2.17 -4.47
N PHE A 68 -4.36 1.86 -4.11
CA PHE A 68 -3.51 2.77 -3.34
C PHE A 68 -3.26 4.09 -4.10
N SER A 69 -3.09 4.01 -5.43
CA SER A 69 -3.00 5.19 -6.28
C SER A 69 -4.39 5.60 -6.76
N ARG A 70 -5.07 6.43 -5.96
CA ARG A 70 -6.40 6.92 -6.33
C ARG A 70 -6.28 8.05 -7.35
N ARG A 71 -6.97 7.91 -8.48
CA ARG A 71 -7.12 9.03 -9.44
C ARG A 71 -7.88 10.17 -8.75
N ARG A 72 -7.32 11.39 -8.81
CA ARG A 72 -8.02 12.59 -8.35
C ARG A 72 -9.11 12.93 -9.35
N LYS A 73 -10.30 13.35 -8.88
CA LYS A 73 -11.39 13.82 -9.75
C LYS A 73 -10.89 15.00 -10.60
N PHE A 74 -11.14 14.94 -11.90
CA PHE A 74 -10.94 16.06 -12.81
C PHE A 74 -11.98 17.15 -12.48
N ARG A 75 -11.59 18.42 -12.57
CA ARG A 75 -12.47 19.58 -12.39
C ARG A 75 -12.42 20.36 -13.70
N GLU A 76 -13.54 20.44 -14.41
CA GLU A 76 -13.64 21.13 -15.71
C GLU A 76 -13.41 22.63 -15.60
N GLU A 77 -13.69 23.22 -14.43
CA GLU A 77 -13.46 24.65 -14.14
C GLU A 77 -11.99 25.03 -13.97
N LYS A 78 -11.05 24.06 -13.98
CA LYS A 78 -9.64 24.36 -13.80
C LYS A 78 -9.01 24.80 -15.13
N ASP A 79 -8.32 25.93 -15.11
CA ASP A 79 -7.49 26.37 -16.23
C ASP A 79 -6.50 25.27 -16.66
N ILE A 80 -6.48 25.02 -17.97
CA ILE A 80 -5.65 23.97 -18.58
C ILE A 80 -4.28 24.58 -18.90
N ASP A 81 -3.29 24.24 -18.07
CA ASP A 81 -1.89 24.64 -18.21
C ASP A 81 -1.05 23.66 -19.06
N SER A 82 -1.68 22.65 -19.66
CA SER A 82 -0.98 21.52 -20.29
C SER A 82 -1.57 21.13 -21.63
N ILE A 83 -0.69 20.69 -22.54
CA ILE A 83 -1.04 20.28 -23.90
C ILE A 83 -1.36 18.77 -23.96
N ASN A 84 -0.83 17.96 -23.03
CA ASN A 84 -1.03 16.51 -22.99
C ASN A 84 -0.95 15.95 -21.56
N ASP A 85 -1.38 14.70 -21.35
CA ASP A 85 -1.39 14.02 -20.04
C ASP A 85 0.00 13.91 -19.38
N ARG A 86 1.06 13.75 -20.18
CA ARG A 86 2.43 13.66 -19.65
C ARG A 86 2.89 15.03 -19.12
N ASN A 87 2.55 16.09 -19.85
CA ASN A 87 2.79 17.48 -19.46
C ASN A 87 1.97 17.82 -18.21
N GLU A 88 0.69 17.45 -18.15
CA GLU A 88 -0.15 17.68 -16.96
C GLU A 88 0.44 17.05 -15.69
N ARG A 89 0.96 15.81 -15.80
CA ARG A 89 1.65 15.14 -14.69
C ARG A 89 2.97 15.83 -14.32
N PHE A 90 3.71 16.34 -15.31
CA PHE A 90 4.95 17.08 -15.09
C PHE A 90 4.68 18.41 -14.39
N ASN A 91 3.72 19.21 -14.87
CA ASN A 91 3.26 20.45 -14.23
C ASN A 91 2.83 20.20 -12.78
N LYS A 92 2.05 19.14 -12.51
CA LYS A 92 1.67 18.75 -11.14
C LYS A 92 2.89 18.45 -10.25
N LYS A 93 3.94 17.85 -10.82
CA LYS A 93 5.19 17.55 -10.08
C LYS A 93 5.97 18.84 -9.77
N ILE A 94 6.05 19.76 -10.73
CA ILE A 94 6.69 21.07 -10.54
C ILE A 94 5.92 21.89 -9.49
N GLU A 95 4.59 21.95 -9.58
CA GLU A 95 3.75 22.66 -8.61
C GLU A 95 3.93 22.09 -7.19
N HIS A 96 4.04 20.75 -7.05
CA HIS A 96 4.26 20.14 -5.75
C HIS A 96 5.64 20.48 -5.15
N ALA A 97 6.68 20.53 -5.97
CA ALA A 97 8.05 20.81 -5.52
C ALA A 97 8.32 22.30 -5.31
N PHE A 98 7.84 23.15 -6.22
CA PHE A 98 8.19 24.56 -6.32
C PHE A 98 7.04 25.52 -6.02
N GLY A 99 5.79 25.07 -6.04
CA GLY A 99 4.60 25.93 -5.88
C GLY A 99 4.61 26.72 -4.58
N LYS A 100 5.21 26.19 -3.51
CA LYS A 100 5.39 26.93 -2.25
C LYS A 100 6.29 28.17 -2.41
N TYR A 101 7.28 28.10 -3.29
CA TYR A 101 8.28 29.15 -3.50
C TYR A 101 7.90 30.10 -4.65
N THR A 102 7.04 29.66 -5.58
CA THR A 102 6.66 30.43 -6.77
C THR A 102 5.31 31.15 -6.63
N MET A 103 4.73 31.22 -5.43
CA MET A 103 3.42 31.85 -5.20
C MET A 103 3.37 33.32 -5.64
N GLU A 104 4.41 34.10 -5.32
CA GLU A 104 4.46 35.53 -5.70
C GLU A 104 4.56 35.69 -7.22
N ILE A 105 5.38 34.86 -7.88
CA ILE A 105 5.51 34.86 -9.35
C ILE A 105 4.16 34.55 -10.00
N LYS A 106 3.41 33.58 -9.45
CA LYS A 106 2.08 33.22 -9.96
C LYS A 106 1.07 34.36 -9.81
N LYS A 107 1.02 35.01 -8.63
CA LYS A 107 0.16 36.18 -8.40
C LYS A 107 0.49 37.34 -9.33
N ASN A 108 1.78 37.61 -9.53
CA ASN A 108 2.23 38.66 -10.45
C ASN A 108 1.82 38.37 -11.89
N LEU A 109 1.84 37.09 -12.30
CA LEU A 109 1.38 36.65 -13.63
C LEU A 109 -0.13 36.87 -13.81
N GLU A 110 -0.93 36.51 -12.80
CA GLU A 110 -2.38 36.72 -12.79
C GLU A 110 -2.75 38.21 -12.76
N ARG A 111 -1.95 39.05 -12.09
CA ARG A 111 -2.13 40.50 -12.00
C ARG A 111 -1.62 41.27 -13.24
N GLY A 112 -0.75 40.65 -14.05
CA GLY A 112 -0.11 41.30 -15.20
C GLY A 112 0.95 42.35 -14.85
N THR A 113 1.36 42.45 -13.57
CA THR A 113 2.38 43.41 -13.10
C THR A 113 3.25 42.80 -12.02
N ALA A 114 4.53 43.18 -11.96
CA ALA A 114 5.50 42.66 -10.98
C ALA A 114 5.59 43.47 -9.67
N LEU A 115 4.68 44.43 -9.45
CA LEU A 115 4.69 45.25 -8.25
C LEU A 115 3.96 44.51 -7.11
N PRO A 116 4.51 44.52 -5.87
CA PRO A 116 3.80 43.99 -4.71
C PRO A 116 2.52 44.81 -4.45
N ASP A 117 1.56 44.18 -3.75
CA ASP A 117 0.39 44.88 -3.20
C ASP A 117 0.81 45.87 -2.11
#